data_AF-A0AAP9BZ87-F1
#
_entry.id   AF-A0AAP9BZ87-F1
#
_cell.length_a   1.000
_cell.length_b   1.000
_cell.length_c   1.000
_cell.angle_alpha   90.00
_cell.angle_beta   90.00
_cell.angle_gamma   90.00
#
_symmetry.space_group_name_H-M   'P 1'
#
loop_
_entity.id
_entity.type
_entity.pdbx_description
1 polymer ?
#
loop_
_entity_poly.entity_id
_entity_poly.type
_entity_poly.pdbx_seq_one_letter_code
_entity_poly.pdbx_strand_id
1 'polypeptide(L)'
;MFFSKDEKNPIKRALQGELLQDEPFIQLCTKIENYLMDTEAVNEQLIELNEQLTMKLKEKGLKPGEKGATKQLRTLIQEILTEAGFREGMLQTIGNKPLKKEDFMFLVSSGFMLKDSSLRASSHGELTHAIQWCLIILKQKKDSSFLENIPTSEICGRIYKKLGHQDSSNPNYPFTCWDVLIDKLGEIDSRSPEWLSDHIQNDEDQIFPVLREVIKNRTEKGKTEENKGKLQKKLENPPEHYEKHEEIENILMPKPK
;
A
#
# COMPACT_ATOMS: atom_id res chain seq x y z
N MET A 1 5.31 -13.30 16.95
CA MET A 1 5.58 -14.11 15.75
C MET A 1 4.55 -15.24 15.67
N PHE A 2 3.90 -15.41 14.52
CA PHE A 2 3.00 -16.51 14.20
C PHE A 2 3.72 -17.58 13.36
N PHE A 3 3.20 -18.80 13.40
CA PHE A 3 3.68 -19.93 12.61
C PHE A 3 2.64 -20.32 11.57
N SER A 4 3.07 -20.63 10.34
CA SER A 4 2.16 -20.90 9.22
C SER A 4 1.28 -22.13 9.43
N LYS A 5 1.77 -23.14 10.17
CA LYS A 5 1.03 -24.36 10.50
C LYS A 5 0.10 -24.25 11.71
N ASP A 6 0.11 -23.12 12.43
CA ASP A 6 -0.77 -22.94 13.59
C ASP A 6 -2.19 -22.58 13.13
N GLU A 7 -3.19 -23.38 13.50
CA GLU A 7 -4.61 -23.09 13.23
C GLU A 7 -5.09 -21.80 13.91
N LYS A 8 -4.38 -21.31 14.93
CA LYS A 8 -4.65 -20.02 15.55
C LYS A 8 -4.09 -18.84 14.76
N ASN A 9 -3.27 -19.09 13.74
CA ASN A 9 -2.72 -18.04 12.89
C ASN A 9 -3.86 -17.23 12.24
N PRO A 10 -3.90 -15.90 12.45
CA PRO A 10 -4.91 -15.03 11.88
C PRO A 10 -5.07 -15.18 10.36
N ILE A 11 -3.99 -15.50 9.64
CA ILE A 11 -4.01 -15.78 8.21
C ILE A 11 -4.93 -16.97 7.89
N LYS A 12 -4.72 -18.14 8.50
CA LYS A 12 -5.57 -19.32 8.24
C LYS A 12 -7.03 -19.06 8.63
N ARG A 13 -7.26 -18.33 9.73
CA ARG A 13 -8.62 -17.96 10.18
C ARG A 13 -9.36 -17.07 9.18
N ALA A 14 -8.63 -16.24 8.43
CA ALA A 14 -9.19 -15.32 7.44
C ALA A 14 -9.36 -15.92 6.04
N LEU A 15 -8.91 -17.15 5.81
CA LEU A 15 -8.98 -17.81 4.50
C LEU A 15 -10.07 -18.90 4.46
N GLN A 16 -10.51 -19.22 3.24
CA GLN A 16 -11.36 -20.36 2.94
C GLN A 16 -10.96 -20.99 1.60
N GLY A 17 -11.67 -22.03 1.17
CA GLY A 17 -11.53 -22.60 -0.18
C GLY A 17 -10.12 -23.06 -0.52
N GLU A 18 -9.68 -22.75 -1.74
CA GLU A 18 -8.37 -23.16 -2.25
C GLU A 18 -7.23 -22.40 -1.58
N LEU A 19 -7.41 -21.12 -1.24
CA LEU A 19 -6.36 -20.35 -0.56
C LEU A 19 -6.07 -20.85 0.85
N LEU A 20 -7.04 -21.45 1.55
CA LEU A 20 -6.81 -22.10 2.84
C LEU A 20 -5.96 -23.38 2.72
N GLN A 21 -5.92 -23.99 1.53
CA GLN A 21 -5.09 -25.17 1.24
C GLN A 21 -3.75 -24.80 0.56
N ASP A 22 -3.57 -23.54 0.16
CA ASP A 22 -2.36 -23.02 -0.47
C ASP A 22 -1.29 -22.71 0.58
N GLU A 23 -0.64 -23.77 1.08
CA GLU A 23 0.43 -23.68 2.08
C GLU A 23 1.56 -22.70 1.68
N PRO A 24 2.04 -22.67 0.41
CA PRO A 24 2.99 -21.63 -0.03
C PRO A 24 2.47 -20.21 0.16
N PHE A 25 1.22 -19.92 -0.19
CA PHE A 25 0.62 -18.60 0.04
C PHE A 25 0.52 -18.27 1.52
N ILE A 26 0.07 -19.20 2.36
CA ILE A 26 -0.04 -19.02 3.82
C ILE A 26 1.33 -18.73 4.43
N GLN A 27 2.38 -19.43 3.99
CA GLN A 27 3.75 -19.21 4.43
C GLN A 27 4.23 -17.79 4.08
N LEU A 28 4.00 -17.33 2.85
CA LEU A 28 4.37 -15.97 2.41
C LEU A 28 3.64 -14.90 3.22
N CYS A 29 2.32 -15.05 3.42
CA CYS A 29 1.52 -14.16 4.24
C CYS A 29 1.99 -14.15 5.70
N THR A 30 2.34 -15.30 6.27
CA THR A 30 2.85 -15.39 7.65
C THR A 30 4.20 -14.68 7.79
N LYS A 31 5.09 -14.78 6.79
CA LYS A 31 6.36 -14.04 6.79
C LYS A 31 6.14 -12.54 6.73
N ILE A 32 5.21 -12.07 5.88
CA ILE A 32 4.81 -10.66 5.82
C ILE A 32 4.23 -10.20 7.16
N GLU A 33 3.31 -10.96 7.76
CA GLU A 33 2.70 -10.64 9.05
C GLU A 33 3.77 -10.46 10.13
N ASN A 34 4.69 -11.42 10.24
CA ASN A 34 5.78 -11.37 11.21
C ASN A 34 6.72 -10.20 11.00
N TYR A 35 7.03 -9.87 9.74
CA TYR A 35 7.86 -8.72 9.41
C TYR A 35 7.17 -7.40 9.77
N LEU A 36 5.90 -7.22 9.43
CA LEU A 36 5.17 -5.99 9.74
C LEU A 36 4.91 -5.78 11.25
N MET A 37 4.96 -6.85 12.04
CA MET A 37 4.94 -6.81 13.51
C MET A 37 6.29 -6.40 14.12
N ASP A 38 7.38 -6.51 13.36
CA ASP A 38 8.74 -6.20 13.81
C ASP A 38 9.13 -4.78 13.36
N THR A 39 8.88 -3.80 14.23
CA THR A 39 9.16 -2.39 13.95
C THR A 39 10.64 -2.13 13.64
N GLU A 40 11.56 -2.86 14.29
CA GLU A 40 13.00 -2.69 14.03
C GLU A 40 13.33 -3.12 12.60
N ALA A 41 12.83 -4.29 12.18
CA ALA A 41 12.98 -4.75 10.80
C ALA A 41 12.32 -3.78 9.81
N VAL A 42 11.10 -3.30 10.09
CA VAL A 42 10.43 -2.33 9.20
C VAL A 42 11.21 -1.02 9.07
N ASN A 43 11.82 -0.54 10.16
CA ASN A 43 12.62 0.67 10.16
C ASN A 43 13.82 0.58 9.20
N GLU A 44 14.45 -0.60 9.05
CA GLU A 44 15.52 -0.80 8.06
C GLU A 44 15.07 -0.45 6.64
N GLN A 45 13.86 -0.88 6.25
CA GLN A 45 13.32 -0.61 4.91
C GLN A 45 12.75 0.80 4.78
N LEU A 46 12.28 1.42 5.86
CA LEU A 46 11.92 2.84 5.87
C LEU A 46 13.15 3.73 5.67
N ILE A 47 14.29 3.38 6.27
CA ILE A 47 15.58 4.05 6.05
C ILE A 47 15.98 3.95 4.59
N GLU A 48 15.95 2.73 4.01
CA GLU A 48 16.27 2.51 2.60
C GLU A 48 15.36 3.34 1.66
N LEU A 49 14.04 3.33 1.91
CA LEU A 49 13.09 4.13 1.12
C LEU A 49 13.37 5.63 1.24
N ASN A 50 13.73 6.10 2.44
CA ASN A 50 14.11 7.48 2.69
C ASN A 50 15.43 7.86 2.00
N GLU A 51 16.42 6.97 1.97
CA GLU A 51 17.69 7.18 1.28
C GLU A 51 17.50 7.29 -0.23
N GLN A 52 16.74 6.36 -0.83
CA GLN A 52 16.40 6.41 -2.25
C GLN A 52 15.65 7.69 -2.61
N LEU A 53 14.68 8.10 -1.80
CA LEU A 53 13.97 9.36 -1.99
C LEU A 53 14.93 10.55 -1.89
N THR A 54 15.80 10.57 -0.88
CA THR A 54 16.77 11.65 -0.65
C THR A 54 17.70 11.82 -1.84
N MET A 55 18.24 10.72 -2.39
CA MET A 55 19.09 10.76 -3.59
C MET A 55 18.30 11.31 -4.78
N LYS A 56 17.08 10.80 -5.01
CA LYS A 56 16.23 11.25 -6.13
C LYS A 56 15.88 12.74 -6.05
N LEU A 57 15.64 13.26 -4.85
CA LEU A 57 15.41 14.70 -4.65
C LEU A 57 16.67 15.53 -4.92
N LYS A 58 17.83 15.09 -4.43
CA LYS A 58 19.12 15.76 -4.66
C LYS A 58 19.45 15.82 -6.15
N GLU A 59 19.29 14.72 -6.88
CA GLU A 59 19.53 14.65 -8.33
C GLU A 59 18.62 15.60 -9.13
N LYS A 60 17.39 15.82 -8.66
CA LYS A 60 16.44 16.75 -9.27
C LYS A 60 16.57 18.19 -8.75
N GLY A 61 17.50 18.45 -7.82
CA GLY A 61 17.66 19.75 -7.18
C GLY A 61 16.43 20.19 -6.37
N LEU A 62 15.64 19.24 -5.87
CA LEU A 62 14.41 19.49 -5.14
C LEU A 62 14.63 19.42 -3.63
N LYS A 63 13.94 20.28 -2.88
CA LYS A 63 13.86 20.20 -1.42
C LYS A 63 12.64 19.36 -0.99
N PRO A 64 12.68 18.67 0.17
CA PRO A 64 11.55 17.87 0.66
C PRO A 64 10.23 18.66 0.80
N GLY A 65 10.32 19.96 1.14
CA GLY A 65 9.18 20.88 1.22
C GLY A 65 8.49 21.25 -0.09
N GLU A 66 9.07 20.91 -1.25
CA GLU A 66 8.58 21.38 -2.54
C GLU A 66 7.49 20.47 -3.11
N LYS A 67 6.54 21.05 -3.86
CA LYS A 67 5.49 20.28 -4.55
C LYS A 67 6.05 19.20 -5.49
N GLY A 68 7.27 19.41 -6.02
CA GLY A 68 7.97 18.43 -6.84
C GLY A 68 8.38 17.17 -6.07
N ALA A 69 8.67 17.28 -4.77
CA ALA A 69 9.12 16.16 -3.95
C ALA A 69 8.03 15.09 -3.77
N THR A 70 6.77 15.48 -3.57
CA THR A 70 5.65 14.53 -3.54
C THR A 70 5.52 13.76 -4.87
N LYS A 71 5.82 14.39 -6.01
CA LYS A 71 5.80 13.69 -7.31
C LYS A 71 6.93 12.66 -7.39
N GLN A 72 8.12 13.01 -6.89
CA GLN A 72 9.24 12.06 -6.86
C GLN A 72 8.95 10.87 -5.94
N LEU A 73 8.35 11.09 -4.76
CA LEU A 73 7.90 10.00 -3.89
C LEU A 73 6.90 9.07 -4.58
N ARG A 74 5.87 9.62 -5.25
CA ARG A 74 4.90 8.81 -6.01
C ARG A 74 5.55 8.02 -7.14
N THR A 75 6.52 8.62 -7.81
CA THR A 75 7.26 7.97 -8.90
C THR A 75 8.13 6.84 -8.37
N LEU A 76 8.84 7.06 -7.25
CA LEU A 76 9.64 6.02 -6.58
C LEU A 76 8.78 4.84 -6.11
N ILE A 77 7.65 5.13 -5.47
CA ILE A 77 6.67 4.10 -5.08
C ILE A 77 6.23 3.28 -6.30
N GLN A 78 5.89 3.95 -7.40
CA GLN A 78 5.46 3.26 -8.62
C GLN A 78 6.58 2.40 -9.21
N GLU A 79 7.83 2.89 -9.27
CA GLU A 79 8.98 2.12 -9.75
C GLU A 79 9.15 0.82 -8.94
N ILE A 80 9.11 0.90 -7.61
CA ILE A 80 9.23 -0.27 -6.72
C ILE A 80 8.06 -1.25 -6.92
N LEU A 81 6.83 -0.75 -7.04
CA LEU A 81 5.66 -1.58 -7.30
C LEU A 81 5.74 -2.28 -8.67
N THR A 82 6.18 -1.56 -9.71
CA THR A 82 6.31 -2.10 -11.07
C THR A 82 7.37 -3.20 -11.12
N GLU A 83 8.49 -3.06 -10.41
CA GLU A 83 9.48 -4.14 -10.26
C GLU A 83 8.90 -5.42 -9.66
N ALA A 84 7.86 -5.29 -8.81
CA ALA A 84 7.18 -6.40 -8.16
C ALA A 84 6.02 -7.00 -8.97
N GLY A 85 5.82 -6.53 -10.21
CA GLY A 85 4.80 -7.03 -11.13
C GLY A 85 3.41 -6.38 -10.94
N PHE A 86 3.31 -5.28 -10.19
CA PHE A 86 2.09 -4.48 -10.14
C PHE A 86 1.85 -3.76 -11.46
N ARG A 87 0.58 -3.36 -11.70
CA ARG A 87 0.23 -2.52 -12.85
C ARG A 87 0.87 -1.13 -12.73
N GLU A 88 1.28 -0.59 -13.87
CA GLU A 88 1.74 0.80 -13.96
C GLU A 88 0.56 1.76 -13.72
N GLY A 89 0.70 2.63 -12.73
CA GLY A 89 -0.26 3.66 -12.37
C GLY A 89 -1.23 3.25 -11.26
N MET A 90 -1.03 3.83 -10.08
CA MET A 90 -1.96 3.71 -8.95
C MET A 90 -3.33 4.34 -9.26
N LEU A 91 -4.42 3.64 -8.94
CA LEU A 91 -5.78 4.11 -9.19
C LEU A 91 -6.35 4.88 -7.99
N GLN A 92 -7.34 5.72 -8.27
CA GLN A 92 -8.16 6.35 -7.25
C GLN A 92 -9.57 6.59 -7.78
N THR A 93 -10.52 6.70 -6.86
CA THR A 93 -11.86 7.17 -7.22
C THR A 93 -11.90 8.67 -7.46
N ILE A 94 -12.89 9.10 -8.23
CA ILE A 94 -13.26 10.50 -8.34
C ILE A 94 -13.74 10.98 -6.96
N GLY A 95 -13.17 12.08 -6.48
CA GLY A 95 -13.53 12.66 -5.19
C GLY A 95 -13.05 11.89 -3.96
N ASN A 96 -12.14 10.91 -4.10
CA ASN A 96 -11.59 10.11 -3.00
C ASN A 96 -12.69 9.41 -2.16
N LYS A 97 -13.73 8.90 -2.82
CA LYS A 97 -14.77 8.09 -2.16
C LYS A 97 -14.32 6.62 -2.07
N PRO A 98 -14.67 5.89 -1.00
CA PRO A 98 -14.38 4.47 -0.94
C PRO A 98 -15.06 3.69 -2.07
N LEU A 99 -14.40 2.66 -2.58
CA LEU A 99 -14.96 1.69 -3.51
C LEU A 99 -15.95 0.76 -2.82
N LYS A 100 -16.84 0.15 -3.60
CA LYS A 100 -17.58 -1.03 -3.15
C LYS A 100 -16.60 -2.19 -2.99
N LYS A 101 -16.96 -3.16 -2.14
CA LYS A 101 -16.11 -4.32 -1.83
C LYS A 101 -15.73 -5.10 -3.09
N GLU A 102 -16.69 -5.32 -3.98
CA GLU A 102 -16.52 -6.10 -5.19
C GLU A 102 -15.56 -5.42 -6.17
N ASP A 103 -15.70 -4.10 -6.35
CA ASP A 103 -14.81 -3.30 -7.21
C ASP A 103 -13.38 -3.27 -6.64
N PHE A 104 -13.25 -3.10 -5.32
CA PHE A 104 -11.95 -3.17 -4.64
C PHE A 104 -11.27 -4.53 -4.88
N MET A 105 -11.99 -5.63 -4.59
CA MET A 105 -11.50 -6.99 -4.77
C MET A 105 -11.09 -7.27 -6.21
N PHE A 106 -11.87 -6.79 -7.19
CA PHE A 106 -11.55 -6.91 -8.61
C PHE A 106 -10.24 -6.18 -8.99
N LEU A 107 -10.06 -4.95 -8.53
CA LEU A 107 -8.85 -4.17 -8.85
C LEU A 107 -7.59 -4.73 -8.19
N VAL A 108 -7.69 -5.18 -6.94
CA VAL A 108 -6.60 -5.88 -6.26
C VAL A 108 -6.23 -7.15 -7.01
N SER A 109 -7.22 -7.98 -7.37
CA SER A 109 -7.03 -9.20 -8.17
C SER A 109 -6.42 -8.91 -9.56
N SER A 110 -6.68 -7.72 -10.10
CA SER A 110 -6.11 -7.25 -11.36
C SER A 110 -4.68 -6.72 -11.23
N GLY A 111 -4.18 -6.56 -10.01
CA GLY A 111 -2.82 -6.10 -9.70
C GLY A 111 -2.64 -4.58 -9.66
N PHE A 112 -3.74 -3.83 -9.52
CA PHE A 112 -3.67 -2.37 -9.38
C PHE A 112 -3.50 -1.98 -7.92
N MET A 113 -2.48 -1.18 -7.62
CA MET A 113 -2.38 -0.49 -6.34
C MET A 113 -3.39 0.66 -6.28
N LEU A 114 -4.00 0.87 -5.13
CA LEU A 114 -5.07 1.84 -4.92
C LEU A 114 -4.65 2.88 -3.88
N LYS A 115 -5.07 4.12 -4.09
CA LYS A 115 -4.95 5.17 -3.08
C LYS A 115 -5.79 4.81 -1.84
N ASP A 116 -5.23 5.00 -0.64
CA ASP A 116 -5.84 4.61 0.65
C ASP A 116 -7.31 5.05 0.81
N SER A 117 -7.63 6.30 0.46
CA SER A 117 -8.99 6.84 0.56
C SER A 117 -10.03 6.16 -0.34
N SER A 118 -9.56 5.44 -1.36
CA SER A 118 -10.42 4.63 -2.25
C SER A 118 -10.66 3.23 -1.69
N LEU A 119 -9.84 2.78 -0.73
CA LEU A 119 -9.94 1.48 -0.09
C LEU A 119 -10.95 1.53 1.06
N ARG A 120 -10.84 2.55 1.91
CA ARG A 120 -11.72 2.79 3.05
C ARG A 120 -11.83 4.29 3.29
N ALA A 121 -12.83 4.70 4.08
CA ALA A 121 -12.88 6.07 4.63
C ALA A 121 -11.77 6.22 5.68
N SER A 122 -10.53 6.32 5.23
CA SER A 122 -9.33 6.33 6.06
C SER A 122 -8.79 7.74 6.30
N SER A 123 -8.17 7.93 7.47
CA SER A 123 -7.52 9.20 7.87
C SER A 123 -5.98 9.13 7.91
N HIS A 124 -5.38 8.04 7.44
CA HIS A 124 -3.96 7.72 7.58
C HIS A 124 -3.09 8.05 6.35
N GLY A 125 -3.44 9.12 5.63
CA GLY A 125 -2.70 9.58 4.44
C GLY A 125 -3.31 9.12 3.11
N GLU A 126 -2.48 9.09 2.07
CA GLU A 126 -2.91 8.76 0.70
C GLU A 126 -2.28 7.49 0.12
N LEU A 127 -1.16 7.02 0.68
CA LEU A 127 -0.26 6.05 0.04
C LEU A 127 0.32 5.04 1.04
N THR A 128 -0.27 4.92 2.23
CA THR A 128 0.29 4.10 3.30
C THR A 128 0.25 2.62 2.95
N HIS A 129 -0.79 2.15 2.28
CA HIS A 129 -0.79 0.78 1.76
C HIS A 129 0.24 0.56 0.66
N ALA A 130 0.44 1.56 -0.22
CA ALA A 130 1.49 1.50 -1.22
C ALA A 130 2.89 1.46 -0.55
N ILE A 131 3.08 2.18 0.55
CA ILE A 131 4.31 2.14 1.35
C ILE A 131 4.49 0.77 2.01
N GLN A 132 3.46 0.18 2.65
CA GLN A 132 3.53 -1.19 3.20
C GLN A 132 4.04 -2.19 2.16
N TRP A 133 3.51 -2.13 0.94
CA TRP A 133 3.99 -2.98 -0.16
C TRP A 133 5.41 -2.66 -0.60
N CYS A 134 5.81 -1.39 -0.67
CA CYS A 134 7.20 -1.03 -0.95
C CYS A 134 8.16 -1.61 0.10
N LEU A 135 7.78 -1.57 1.39
CA LEU A 135 8.59 -2.13 2.47
C LEU A 135 8.76 -3.65 2.33
N ILE A 136 7.68 -4.36 2.01
CA ILE A 136 7.71 -5.81 1.73
C ILE A 136 8.64 -6.11 0.54
N ILE A 137 8.54 -5.34 -0.54
CA ILE A 137 9.34 -5.52 -1.75
C ILE A 137 10.83 -5.24 -1.48
N LEU A 138 11.14 -4.14 -0.78
CA LEU A 138 12.51 -3.79 -0.39
C LEU A 138 13.11 -4.85 0.55
N LYS A 139 12.32 -5.40 1.48
CA LYS A 139 12.78 -6.51 2.33
C LYS A 139 13.15 -7.74 1.51
N GLN A 140 12.31 -8.11 0.52
CA GLN A 140 12.61 -9.23 -0.37
C GLN A 140 13.86 -9.00 -1.23
N LYS A 141 14.09 -7.76 -1.69
CA LYS A 141 15.32 -7.39 -2.42
C LYS A 141 16.56 -7.45 -1.54
N LYS A 142 16.42 -7.14 -0.24
CA LYS A 142 17.51 -7.17 0.75
C LYS A 142 17.85 -8.59 1.18
N ASP A 143 16.83 -9.42 1.38
CA ASP A 143 16.94 -10.83 1.80
C ASP A 143 15.94 -11.66 0.99
N SER A 144 16.45 -12.41 0.01
CA SER A 144 15.60 -13.23 -0.87
C SER A 144 14.85 -14.33 -0.12
N SER A 145 15.32 -14.75 1.06
CA SER A 145 14.68 -15.79 1.86
C SER A 145 13.41 -15.27 2.56
N PHE A 146 13.22 -13.95 2.66
CA PHE A 146 12.04 -13.34 3.27
C PHE A 146 10.73 -13.80 2.61
N LEU A 147 10.70 -13.96 1.28
CA LEU A 147 9.55 -14.51 0.56
C LEU A 147 9.93 -15.83 -0.13
N GLU A 148 10.68 -16.70 0.55
CA GLU A 148 11.01 -18.06 0.08
C GLU A 148 11.70 -18.09 -1.30
N ASN A 149 12.56 -17.12 -1.57
CA ASN A 149 13.29 -16.97 -2.84
C ASN A 149 12.39 -16.84 -4.08
N ILE A 150 11.13 -16.43 -3.93
CA ILE A 150 10.33 -16.06 -5.10
C ILE A 150 10.97 -14.86 -5.81
N PRO A 151 10.93 -14.80 -7.16
CA PRO A 151 11.37 -13.62 -7.89
C PRO A 151 10.57 -12.38 -7.45
N THR A 152 11.23 -11.24 -7.27
CA THR A 152 10.58 -9.98 -6.88
C THR A 152 9.42 -9.64 -7.82
N SER A 153 9.59 -9.85 -9.13
CA SER A 153 8.55 -9.63 -10.16
C SER A 153 7.29 -10.47 -10.02
N GLU A 154 7.32 -11.52 -9.19
CA GLU A 154 6.18 -12.40 -8.95
C GLU A 154 5.43 -12.09 -7.65
N ILE A 155 5.89 -11.13 -6.83
CA ILE A 155 5.24 -10.75 -5.56
C ILE A 155 3.76 -10.36 -5.79
N CYS A 156 3.49 -9.55 -6.82
CA CYS A 156 2.11 -9.15 -7.14
C CYS A 156 1.25 -10.37 -7.50
N GLY A 157 1.76 -11.27 -8.35
CA GLY A 157 1.04 -12.43 -8.83
C GLY A 157 0.82 -13.51 -7.77
N ARG A 158 1.81 -13.76 -6.91
CA ARG A 158 1.77 -14.82 -5.91
C ARG A 158 1.15 -14.42 -4.58
N ILE A 159 1.08 -13.12 -4.27
CA ILE A 159 0.60 -12.63 -2.98
C ILE A 159 -0.51 -11.59 -3.17
N TYR A 160 -0.18 -10.43 -3.72
CA TYR A 160 -1.09 -9.27 -3.75
C TYR A 160 -2.44 -9.59 -4.39
N LYS A 161 -2.43 -10.13 -5.61
CA LYS A 161 -3.67 -10.41 -6.37
C LYS A 161 -4.60 -11.37 -5.63
N LYS A 162 -4.03 -12.37 -4.93
CA LYS A 162 -4.80 -13.34 -4.16
C LYS A 162 -5.57 -12.70 -3.00
N LEU A 163 -5.14 -11.55 -2.49
CA LEU A 163 -5.87 -10.82 -1.44
C LEU A 163 -7.22 -10.25 -1.94
N GLY A 164 -7.39 -10.08 -3.25
CA GLY A 164 -8.67 -9.69 -3.86
C GLY A 164 -9.58 -10.87 -4.23
N HIS A 165 -9.13 -12.11 -4.10
CA HIS A 165 -9.93 -13.28 -4.47
C HIS A 165 -11.02 -13.55 -3.43
N GLN A 166 -12.12 -14.21 -3.83
CA GLN A 166 -13.20 -14.57 -2.90
C GLN A 166 -12.73 -15.41 -1.69
N ASP A 167 -11.76 -16.29 -1.92
CA ASP A 167 -11.18 -17.20 -0.92
C ASP A 167 -10.27 -16.47 0.09
N SER A 168 -9.98 -15.18 -0.13
CA SER A 168 -9.16 -14.35 0.77
C SER A 168 -9.92 -13.85 2.01
N SER A 169 -11.18 -14.28 2.17
CA SER A 169 -12.03 -13.95 3.31
C SER A 169 -12.79 -15.18 3.78
N ASN A 170 -12.89 -15.39 5.09
CA ASN A 170 -13.70 -16.45 5.69
C ASN A 170 -14.99 -15.84 6.25
N PRO A 171 -16.19 -16.31 5.86
CA PRO A 171 -17.46 -15.75 6.32
C PRO A 171 -17.67 -15.87 7.84
N ASN A 172 -16.93 -16.75 8.51
CA ASN A 172 -17.00 -16.97 9.96
C ASN A 172 -15.94 -16.16 10.74
N TYR A 173 -15.15 -15.33 10.06
CA TYR A 173 -14.13 -14.48 10.66
C TYR A 173 -14.31 -13.03 10.22
N PRO A 174 -14.31 -12.05 11.13
CA PRO A 174 -14.71 -10.67 10.81
C PRO A 174 -13.71 -9.90 9.94
N PHE A 175 -12.48 -10.42 9.77
CA PHE A 175 -11.40 -9.76 9.03
C PHE A 175 -11.01 -10.58 7.80
N THR A 176 -10.82 -9.91 6.67
CA THR A 176 -10.22 -10.53 5.48
C THR A 176 -8.72 -10.72 5.66
N CYS A 177 -8.08 -11.51 4.77
CA CYS A 177 -6.63 -11.66 4.78
C CYS A 177 -5.91 -10.33 4.50
N TRP A 178 -6.51 -9.46 3.69
CA TRP A 178 -6.05 -8.07 3.50
C TRP A 178 -6.02 -7.32 4.85
N ASP A 179 -7.11 -7.36 5.60
CA ASP A 179 -7.25 -6.67 6.88
C ASP A 179 -6.23 -7.19 7.89
N VAL A 180 -6.03 -8.51 7.96
CA VAL A 180 -5.06 -9.13 8.87
C VAL A 180 -3.62 -8.68 8.57
N LEU A 181 -3.25 -8.56 7.29
CA LEU A 181 -1.89 -8.25 6.90
C LEU A 181 -1.56 -6.76 6.98
N ILE A 182 -2.44 -5.90 6.45
CA ILE A 182 -2.07 -4.50 6.15
C ILE A 182 -3.15 -3.46 6.44
N ASP A 183 -4.36 -3.84 6.88
CA ASP A 183 -5.41 -2.91 7.34
C ASP A 183 -5.92 -3.28 8.74
N LYS A 184 -4.99 -3.67 9.63
CA LYS A 184 -5.33 -4.22 10.95
C LYS A 184 -5.55 -3.11 11.97
N LEU A 185 -6.75 -2.54 11.94
CA LEU A 185 -7.15 -1.43 12.81
C LEU A 185 -6.91 -1.75 14.31
N GLY A 186 -6.25 -0.82 15.00
CA GLY A 186 -6.04 -0.88 16.45
C GLY A 186 -4.75 -1.58 16.89
N GLU A 187 -3.99 -2.15 15.95
CA GLU A 187 -2.64 -2.64 16.25
C GLU A 187 -1.63 -1.48 16.34
N ILE A 188 -0.54 -1.73 17.07
CA ILE A 188 0.54 -0.78 17.35
C ILE A 188 1.81 -1.11 16.56
N ASP A 189 1.63 -1.64 15.35
CA ASP A 189 2.70 -2.03 14.43
C ASP A 189 2.29 -1.78 12.97
N SER A 190 3.16 -2.13 12.02
CA SER A 190 3.01 -1.74 10.62
C SER A 190 1.91 -2.50 9.86
N ARG A 191 1.21 -3.44 10.51
CA ARG A 191 -0.04 -4.01 9.98
C ARG A 191 -1.19 -3.01 10.06
N SER A 192 -1.10 -2.02 10.96
CA SER A 192 -2.02 -0.90 11.08
C SER A 192 -1.52 0.28 10.23
N PRO A 193 -2.24 0.68 9.17
CA PRO A 193 -1.83 1.80 8.33
C PRO A 193 -1.95 3.13 9.08
N GLU A 194 -2.90 3.28 10.01
CA GLU A 194 -2.93 4.43 10.93
C GLU A 194 -1.63 4.55 11.74
N TRP A 195 -1.21 3.45 12.36
CA TRP A 195 0.01 3.45 13.17
C TRP A 195 1.25 3.71 12.32
N LEU A 196 1.40 3.08 11.15
CA LEU A 196 2.56 3.29 10.28
C LEU A 196 2.63 4.74 9.77
N SER A 197 1.49 5.33 9.42
CA SER A 197 1.40 6.74 9.02
C SER A 197 1.87 7.67 10.13
N ASP A 198 1.47 7.41 11.37
CA ASP A 198 1.86 8.21 12.53
C ASP A 198 3.33 7.99 12.89
N HIS A 199 3.81 6.75 12.87
CA HIS A 199 5.21 6.38 13.07
C HIS A 199 6.14 7.14 12.12
N ILE A 200 5.81 7.15 10.81
CA ILE A 200 6.60 7.88 9.80
C ILE A 200 6.56 9.40 10.05
N GLN A 201 5.41 9.95 10.46
CA GLN A 201 5.27 11.39 10.68
C GLN A 201 5.96 11.88 11.96
N ASN A 202 6.05 11.02 12.99
CA ASN A 202 6.71 11.32 14.24
C ASN A 202 8.23 11.18 14.11
N ASP A 203 8.72 10.11 13.47
CA ASP A 203 10.16 9.85 13.23
C ASP A 203 11.01 10.14 14.47
N GLU A 204 10.66 9.48 15.59
CA GLU A 204 11.22 9.78 16.91
C GLU A 204 12.76 9.64 16.92
N ASP A 205 13.29 8.67 16.17
CA ASP A 205 14.72 8.40 16.05
C ASP A 205 15.43 9.22 14.95
N GLN A 206 14.70 10.05 14.19
CA GLN A 206 15.23 10.87 13.09
C GLN A 206 15.92 10.07 11.98
N ILE A 207 15.44 8.86 11.72
CA ILE A 207 16.04 7.90 10.78
C ILE A 207 15.44 7.97 9.37
N PHE A 208 14.27 8.60 9.21
CA PHE A 208 13.66 8.84 7.89
C PHE A 208 13.09 10.27 7.70
N PRO A 209 13.90 11.32 7.94
CA PRO A 209 13.42 12.70 8.03
C PRO A 209 12.90 13.29 6.71
N VAL A 210 13.44 12.85 5.57
CA VAL A 210 13.01 13.33 4.24
C VAL A 210 11.67 12.71 3.87
N LEU A 211 11.51 11.41 4.09
CA LEU A 211 10.25 10.70 3.89
C LEU A 211 9.14 11.31 4.76
N ARG A 212 9.43 11.53 6.06
CA ARG A 212 8.55 12.23 7.00
C ARG A 212 8.07 13.56 6.45
N GLU A 213 9.00 14.44 6.07
CA GLU A 213 8.67 15.80 5.64
C GLU A 213 7.80 15.79 4.37
N VAL A 214 8.13 14.96 3.38
CA VAL A 214 7.35 14.85 2.14
C VAL A 214 5.93 14.34 2.40
N ILE A 215 5.77 13.34 3.27
CA ILE A 215 4.46 12.79 3.63
C ILE A 215 3.65 13.80 4.44
N LYS A 216 4.24 14.39 5.48
CA LYS A 216 3.58 15.39 6.33
C LYS A 216 3.05 16.58 5.53
N ASN A 217 3.88 17.14 4.64
CA ASN A 217 3.49 18.22 3.75
C ASN A 217 2.30 17.83 2.86
N ARG A 218 2.24 16.58 2.40
CA ARG A 218 1.12 16.10 1.60
C ARG A 218 -0.16 15.96 2.43
N THR A 219 -0.05 15.39 3.61
CA THR A 219 -1.17 15.17 4.54
C THR A 219 -1.78 16.50 4.99
N GLU A 220 -0.97 17.44 5.44
CA GLU A 220 -1.42 18.77 5.88
C GLU A 220 -2.09 19.54 4.74
N LYS A 221 -1.48 19.52 3.55
CA LYS A 221 -2.05 20.15 2.36
C LYS A 221 -3.45 19.57 2.07
N GLY A 222 -3.64 18.26 2.18
CA GLY A 222 -4.94 17.59 1.96
C GLY A 222 -6.07 18.09 2.87
N LYS A 223 -5.76 18.62 4.06
CA LYS A 223 -6.75 19.07 5.06
C LYS A 223 -7.27 20.51 4.82
N THR A 224 -6.66 21.27 3.90
CA THR A 224 -7.03 22.67 3.63
C THR A 224 -8.37 22.81 2.88
N GLU A 225 -9.18 23.83 3.21
CA GLU A 225 -10.45 24.14 2.53
C GLU A 225 -10.28 24.40 1.03
N GLU A 226 -9.17 25.02 0.63
CA GLU A 226 -8.84 25.21 -0.79
C GLU A 226 -8.78 23.87 -1.54
N ASN A 227 -8.20 22.83 -0.93
CA ASN A 227 -8.13 21.52 -1.57
C ASN A 227 -9.44 20.75 -1.53
N LYS A 228 -10.27 20.93 -0.49
CA LYS A 228 -11.64 20.41 -0.49
C LYS A 228 -12.44 20.99 -1.67
N GLY A 229 -12.34 22.30 -1.89
CA GLY A 229 -12.95 22.98 -3.05
C GLY A 229 -12.40 22.49 -4.40
N LYS A 230 -11.08 22.26 -4.51
CA LYS A 230 -10.48 21.66 -5.72
C LYS A 230 -10.95 20.23 -5.96
N LEU A 231 -11.17 19.45 -4.91
CA LEU A 231 -11.70 18.08 -5.03
C LEU A 231 -13.11 18.11 -5.62
N GLN A 232 -13.96 19.02 -5.13
CA GLN A 232 -15.31 19.25 -5.65
C GLN A 232 -15.28 19.60 -7.15
N LYS A 233 -14.41 20.51 -7.57
CA LYS A 233 -14.26 20.85 -9.00
C LYS A 233 -13.76 19.68 -9.86
N LYS A 234 -12.94 18.78 -9.31
CA LYS A 234 -12.49 17.57 -10.01
C LYS A 234 -13.60 16.52 -10.18
N LEU A 235 -14.57 16.49 -9.27
CA LEU A 235 -15.79 15.69 -9.44
C LEU A 235 -16.60 16.20 -10.63
N GLU A 236 -16.67 17.51 -10.80
CA GLU A 236 -17.34 18.14 -11.94
C GLU A 236 -16.55 17.94 -13.24
N ASN A 237 -15.22 18.05 -13.19
CA ASN A 237 -14.34 17.96 -14.37
C ASN A 237 -13.09 17.08 -14.11
N PRO A 238 -13.13 15.79 -14.47
CA PRO A 238 -12.02 14.86 -14.28
C PRO A 238 -10.77 15.21 -15.11
N PRO A 239 -9.54 14.93 -14.62
CA PRO A 239 -8.30 15.28 -15.34
C PRO A 239 -8.07 14.45 -16.61
N GLU A 240 -7.56 15.07 -17.68
CA GLU A 240 -7.33 14.41 -18.98
C GLU A 240 -6.26 13.30 -18.99
N HIS A 241 -5.35 13.24 -18.02
CA HIS A 241 -4.34 12.16 -17.92
C HIS A 241 -4.92 10.83 -17.46
N TYR A 242 -6.16 10.85 -17.00
CA TYR A 242 -6.91 9.68 -16.60
C TYR A 242 -8.17 9.60 -17.45
N GLU A 243 -8.65 8.39 -17.66
CA GLU A 243 -9.94 8.12 -18.25
C GLU A 243 -10.86 7.45 -17.23
N LYS A 244 -12.17 7.59 -17.45
CA LYS A 244 -13.14 6.85 -16.64
C LYS A 244 -13.06 5.38 -17.01
N HIS A 245 -13.13 4.50 -16.01
CA HIS A 245 -13.29 3.07 -16.29
C HIS A 245 -14.61 2.84 -17.03
N GLU A 246 -14.61 2.02 -18.08
CA GLU A 246 -15.78 1.79 -18.94
C GLU A 246 -16.99 1.27 -18.16
N GLU A 247 -16.75 0.33 -17.23
CA GLU A 247 -17.80 -0.31 -16.44
C GLU A 247 -17.99 0.24 -15.01
N ILE A 248 -17.05 1.05 -14.49
CA ILE A 248 -17.05 1.47 -13.08
C ILE A 248 -17.07 3.00 -12.98
N GLU A 249 -18.26 3.55 -12.74
CA GLU A 249 -18.60 4.98 -12.85
C GLU A 249 -17.65 5.93 -12.09
N ASN A 250 -17.14 5.49 -10.94
CA ASN A 250 -16.40 6.35 -10.00
C ASN A 250 -14.88 6.15 -10.02
N ILE A 251 -14.34 5.36 -10.96
CA ILE A 251 -12.90 5.08 -11.03
C ILE A 251 -12.22 5.89 -12.12
N LEU A 252 -11.05 6.44 -11.79
CA LEU A 252 -10.11 7.01 -12.77
C LEU A 252 -8.94 6.06 -12.99
N MET A 253 -8.73 5.68 -14.25
CA MET A 253 -7.60 4.89 -14.70
C MET A 253 -6.60 5.73 -15.48
N PRO A 254 -5.29 5.47 -15.37
CA PRO A 254 -4.30 6.09 -16.24
C PRO A 254 -4.64 5.82 -17.70
N LYS A 255 -4.55 6.83 -18.56
CA LYS A 255 -4.68 6.60 -20.00
C LYS A 255 -3.53 5.71 -20.51
N PRO A 256 -3.82 4.69 -21.34
CA PRO A 256 -2.79 3.98 -22.09
C PRO A 256 -1.99 4.98 -22.93
N LYS A 257 -0.65 4.83 -22.94
CA LYS A 257 0.22 5.64 -23.80
C LYS A 257 0.05 5.28 -25.27
#